data_AF-A0A9W8HV05-F1
#
_entry.id   AF-A0A9W8HV05-F1
#
_cell.length_a   1.000
_cell.length_b   1.000
_cell.length_c   1.000
_cell.angle_alpha   90.00
_cell.angle_beta   90.00
_cell.angle_gamma   90.00
#
_symmetry.space_group_name_H-M   'P 1'
#
loop_
_entity.id
_entity.type
_entity.pdbx_description
1 polymer ?
#
loop_
_entity_poly.entity_id
_entity_poly.type
_entity_poly.pdbx_seq_one_letter_code
_entity_poly.pdbx_strand_id
1 'polypeptide(L)'
;VHRETFRHSTGVDIEMLPDACTDAQTMYEVFDLAYHALVQCQLHRLIRALDLHYHGDGWAIVRKSFEQRVPKEHPLRHAWYQASFDFKCFITMKLDGLYRDFLYLKLPNILFYKDEAEGVVFQSLAP
;
A
#
# COMPACT_ATOMS: atom_id res chain seq x y z
N VAL A 1 -13.62 4.83 1.44
CA VAL A 1 -13.78 6.22 0.97
C VAL A 1 -13.63 7.10 2.18
N HIS A 2 -12.81 8.15 2.11
CA HIS A 2 -12.77 9.17 3.15
C HIS A 2 -13.83 10.22 2.82
N ARG A 3 -14.93 10.25 3.59
CA ARG A 3 -16.14 11.01 3.26
C ARG A 3 -15.90 12.51 3.14
N GLU A 4 -15.08 13.07 4.03
CA GLU A 4 -14.77 14.50 4.04
C GLU A 4 -14.09 14.93 2.72
N THR A 5 -13.07 14.18 2.29
CA THR A 5 -12.37 14.47 1.02
C THR A 5 -13.28 14.25 -0.18
N PHE A 6 -14.13 13.21 -0.16
CA PHE A 6 -15.10 12.96 -1.23
C PHE A 6 -16.10 14.13 -1.35
N ARG A 7 -16.68 14.57 -0.24
CA ARG A 7 -17.62 15.70 -0.21
C ARG A 7 -16.96 17.00 -0.64
N HIS A 8 -15.75 17.29 -0.18
CA HIS A 8 -15.02 18.49 -0.58
C HIS A 8 -14.71 18.51 -2.09
N SER A 9 -14.38 17.36 -2.68
CA SER A 9 -14.01 17.27 -4.10
C SER A 9 -15.19 17.21 -5.07
N THR A 10 -16.34 16.68 -4.63
CA THR A 10 -17.49 16.43 -5.52
C THR A 10 -18.73 17.25 -5.19
N GLY A 11 -18.80 17.83 -3.98
CA GLY A 11 -20.01 18.47 -3.44
C GLY A 11 -21.09 17.48 -2.99
N VAL A 12 -20.88 16.16 -3.13
CA VAL A 12 -21.85 15.12 -2.80
C VAL A 12 -21.56 14.55 -1.41
N ASP A 13 -22.58 14.49 -0.57
CA ASP A 13 -22.53 13.71 0.67
C ASP A 13 -23.00 12.28 0.40
N ILE A 14 -22.26 11.31 0.95
CA ILE A 14 -22.56 9.89 0.81
C ILE A 14 -22.91 9.34 2.18
N GLU A 15 -24.05 8.67 2.26
CA GLU A 15 -24.47 7.96 3.46
C GLU A 15 -23.83 6.57 3.45
N MET A 16 -23.09 6.26 4.52
CA MET A 16 -22.42 4.97 4.70
C MET A 16 -23.12 4.21 5.83
N LEU A 17 -23.21 2.88 5.69
CA LEU A 17 -23.70 2.03 6.77
C LEU A 17 -22.77 2.12 7.99
N PRO A 18 -23.30 2.00 9.22
CA PRO A 18 -22.46 1.87 10.41
C PRO A 18 -21.46 0.73 10.25
N ASP A 19 -20.21 0.97 10.66
CA ASP A 19 -19.10 0.01 10.58
C ASP A 19 -18.82 -0.55 9.17
N ALA A 20 -19.22 0.18 8.12
CA ALA A 20 -18.93 -0.22 6.75
C ALA A 20 -17.42 -0.28 6.52
N CYS A 21 -16.92 -1.40 6.02
CA CYS A 21 -15.50 -1.56 5.66
C CYS A 21 -15.05 -0.61 4.53
N THR A 22 -15.99 0.08 3.90
CA THR A 22 -15.78 1.08 2.88
C THR A 22 -15.77 2.51 3.42
N ASP A 23 -16.04 2.75 4.71
CA ASP A 23 -16.00 4.07 5.34
C ASP A 23 -14.67 4.29 6.07
N ALA A 24 -13.80 5.11 5.49
CA ALA A 24 -12.49 5.39 6.05
C ALA A 24 -12.55 6.65 6.91
N GLN A 25 -12.07 6.54 8.15
CA GLN A 25 -12.10 7.65 9.12
C GLN A 25 -10.99 8.66 8.86
N THR A 26 -9.92 8.24 8.19
CA THR A 26 -8.79 9.10 7.84
C THR A 26 -8.34 8.88 6.40
N MET A 27 -7.66 9.87 5.83
CA MET A 27 -6.99 9.69 4.54
C MET A 27 -5.87 8.66 4.58
N TYR A 28 -5.24 8.43 5.74
CA TYR A 28 -4.19 7.41 5.88
C TYR A 28 -4.73 5.99 5.69
N GLU A 29 -5.93 5.68 6.20
CA GLU A 29 -6.59 4.39 5.92
C GLU A 29 -6.83 4.17 4.42
N VAL A 30 -7.15 5.24 3.69
CA VAL A 30 -7.28 5.19 2.22
C VAL A 30 -5.92 4.92 1.57
N PHE A 31 -4.85 5.56 2.04
CA PHE A 31 -3.50 5.35 1.54
C PHE A 31 -3.00 3.93 1.79
N ASP A 32 -3.28 3.36 2.97
CA ASP A 32 -2.93 1.99 3.33
C ASP A 32 -3.70 0.97 2.48
N LEU A 33 -5.00 1.21 2.29
CA LEU A 33 -5.82 0.37 1.41
C LEU A 33 -5.32 0.44 -0.05
N ALA A 34 -4.96 1.63 -0.53
CA ALA A 34 -4.40 1.82 -1.85
C ALA A 34 -3.04 1.12 -1.98
N TYR A 35 -2.18 1.17 -0.95
CA TYR A 35 -0.92 0.44 -0.94
C TYR A 35 -1.15 -1.07 -1.04
N HIS A 36 -2.06 -1.61 -0.22
CA HIS A 36 -2.43 -3.01 -0.28
C HIS A 36 -2.94 -3.41 -1.68
N ALA A 37 -3.95 -2.72 -2.18
CA ALA A 37 -4.59 -3.08 -3.44
C ALA A 37 -3.66 -2.88 -4.65
N LEU A 38 -2.99 -1.73 -4.75
CA LEU A 38 -2.17 -1.38 -5.91
C LEU A 38 -0.78 -2.00 -5.83
N VAL A 39 -0.08 -1.84 -4.71
CA VAL A 39 1.32 -2.28 -4.60
C VAL A 39 1.40 -3.77 -4.32
N GLN A 40 0.79 -4.22 -3.22
CA GLN A 40 0.94 -5.61 -2.75
C GLN A 40 0.20 -6.61 -3.66
N CYS A 41 -1.01 -6.28 -4.09
CA CYS A 41 -1.84 -7.20 -4.87
C CYS A 41 -1.64 -7.09 -6.39
N GLN A 42 -1.49 -5.88 -6.96
CA GLN A 42 -1.46 -5.71 -8.41
C GLN A 42 -0.04 -5.57 -8.97
N LEU A 43 0.70 -4.52 -8.57
CA LEU A 43 2.03 -4.23 -9.10
C LEU A 43 3.02 -5.34 -8.80
N HIS A 44 2.99 -5.92 -7.60
CA HIS A 44 3.84 -7.07 -7.28
C HIS A 44 3.64 -8.23 -8.27
N ARG A 45 2.39 -8.58 -8.58
CA ARG A 45 2.08 -9.65 -9.55
C ARG A 45 2.53 -9.30 -10.95
N LEU A 46 2.33 -8.06 -11.37
CA LEU A 46 2.76 -7.58 -12.68
C LEU A 46 4.29 -7.61 -12.82
N ILE A 47 5.02 -7.12 -11.82
CA ILE A 47 6.49 -7.15 -11.79
C ILE A 47 7.00 -8.59 -11.92
N ARG A 48 6.36 -9.55 -11.23
CA ARG A 48 6.70 -10.96 -11.34
C ARG A 48 6.37 -11.54 -12.72
N ALA A 49 5.21 -11.20 -13.29
CA ALA A 49 4.81 -11.68 -14.60
C ALA A 49 5.69 -11.16 -15.75
N LEU A 50 6.42 -10.07 -15.51
CA LEU A 50 7.39 -9.48 -16.43
C LEU A 50 8.85 -9.87 -16.10
N ASP A 51 9.06 -10.77 -15.12
CA ASP A 51 10.38 -11.18 -14.63
C ASP A 51 11.28 -10.03 -14.13
N LEU A 52 10.69 -8.90 -13.74
CA LEU A 52 11.40 -7.72 -13.23
C LEU A 52 11.61 -7.76 -11.70
N HIS A 53 11.37 -8.91 -11.06
CA HIS A 53 11.39 -9.04 -9.60
C HIS A 53 12.74 -9.47 -9.03
N TYR A 54 13.60 -10.14 -9.81
CA TYR A 54 14.85 -10.71 -9.30
C TYR A 54 15.81 -9.64 -8.75
N HIS A 55 16.07 -8.60 -9.54
CA HIS A 55 17.02 -7.53 -9.23
C HIS A 55 16.35 -6.19 -8.87
N GLY A 56 15.07 -6.25 -8.44
CA GLY A 56 14.34 -5.07 -7.98
C GLY A 56 14.08 -3.98 -9.03
N ASP A 57 14.39 -4.25 -10.30
CA ASP A 57 14.18 -3.32 -11.43
C ASP A 57 12.73 -2.87 -11.54
N GLY A 58 11.79 -3.79 -11.38
CA GLY A 58 10.36 -3.48 -11.39
C GLY A 58 9.98 -2.48 -10.30
N TRP A 59 10.57 -2.61 -9.11
CA TRP A 59 10.35 -1.68 -8.00
C TRP A 59 11.03 -0.33 -8.25
N ALA A 60 12.18 -0.29 -8.92
CA ALA A 60 12.80 0.96 -9.35
C ALA A 60 11.91 1.74 -10.32
N ILE A 61 11.27 1.05 -11.28
CA ILE A 61 10.32 1.65 -12.23
C ILE A 61 9.08 2.19 -11.49
N VAL A 62 8.53 1.42 -10.56
CA VAL A 62 7.37 1.83 -9.74
C VAL A 62 7.71 3.07 -8.92
N ARG A 63 8.82 3.07 -8.17
CA ARG A 63 9.28 4.22 -7.38
C ARG A 63 9.43 5.46 -8.26
N LYS A 64 10.17 5.35 -9.37
CA LYS A 64 10.36 6.46 -10.32
C LYS A 64 9.03 7.04 -10.82
N SER A 65 8.10 6.18 -11.21
CA SER A 65 6.79 6.59 -11.73
C SER A 65 5.91 7.26 -10.68
N PHE A 66 5.98 6.76 -9.44
CA PHE A 66 5.28 7.31 -8.29
C PHE A 66 5.83 8.69 -7.91
N GLU A 67 7.15 8.82 -7.79
CA GLU A 67 7.83 10.07 -7.42
C GLU A 67 7.64 11.20 -8.43
N GLN A 68 7.42 10.87 -9.71
CA GLN A 68 7.05 11.84 -10.74
C GLN A 68 5.64 12.43 -10.56
N ARG A 69 4.75 11.74 -9.86
CA ARG A 69 3.33 12.10 -9.72
C ARG A 69 2.97 12.57 -8.31
N VAL A 70 3.72 12.13 -7.31
CA VAL A 70 3.44 12.40 -5.91
C VAL A 70 4.58 13.22 -5.31
N PRO A 71 4.35 14.52 -5.00
CA PRO A 71 5.35 15.39 -4.40
C PRO A 71 5.93 14.84 -3.10
N LYS A 72 7.14 15.29 -2.73
CA LYS A 72 7.86 14.81 -1.53
C LYS A 72 7.09 15.12 -0.24
N GLU A 73 6.40 16.25 -0.22
CA GLU A 73 5.64 16.79 0.91
C GLU A 73 4.23 16.18 1.00
N HIS A 74 3.80 15.43 -0.03
CA HIS A 74 2.46 14.87 -0.06
C HIS A 74 2.32 13.72 0.95
N PRO A 75 1.30 13.71 1.82
CA PRO A 75 1.13 12.69 2.87
C PRO A 75 1.15 11.24 2.37
N LEU A 76 0.58 10.99 1.18
CA LEU A 76 0.64 9.69 0.50
C LEU A 76 2.07 9.15 0.36
N ARG A 77 3.04 10.00 -0.02
CA ARG A 77 4.43 9.57 -0.18
C ARG A 77 5.05 9.22 1.16
N HIS A 78 4.78 10.01 2.19
CA HIS A 78 5.22 9.70 3.55
C HIS A 78 4.66 8.34 4.03
N ALA A 79 3.35 8.11 3.83
CA ALA A 79 2.71 6.84 4.15
C ALA A 79 3.36 5.68 3.39
N TRP A 80 3.48 5.77 2.07
CA TRP A 80 4.01 4.69 1.23
C TRP A 80 5.51 4.41 1.39
N TYR A 81 6.28 5.34 1.97
CA TYR A 81 7.72 5.20 2.20
C TYR A 81 8.07 4.72 3.62
N GLN A 82 7.09 4.27 4.40
CA GLN A 82 7.33 3.66 5.71
C GLN A 82 8.19 2.39 5.61
N ALA A 83 8.89 2.07 6.70
CA ALA A 83 9.82 0.92 6.74
C ALA A 83 9.11 -0.44 6.63
N SER A 84 7.85 -0.51 7.04
CA SER A 84 7.10 -1.77 7.05
C SER A 84 5.62 -1.48 6.91
N PHE A 85 4.88 -2.49 6.45
CA PHE A 85 3.44 -2.46 6.29
C PHE A 85 2.83 -3.71 6.91
N ASP A 86 1.59 -3.57 7.35
CA ASP A 86 0.78 -4.70 7.79
C ASP A 86 0.19 -5.41 6.55
N PHE A 87 0.55 -6.67 6.37
CA PHE A 87 0.09 -7.51 5.27
C PHE A 87 -0.98 -8.48 5.76
N LYS A 88 -2.07 -8.59 4.99
CA LYS A 88 -3.15 -9.54 5.29
C LYS A 88 -2.68 -10.98 5.09
N CYS A 89 -2.81 -11.79 6.14
CA CYS A 89 -2.47 -13.20 6.12
C CYS A 89 -3.64 -14.04 5.55
N PHE A 90 -4.02 -13.83 4.29
CA PHE A 90 -5.23 -14.44 3.71
C PHE A 90 -5.28 -15.97 3.81
N ILE A 91 -4.14 -16.65 3.70
CA ILE A 91 -4.08 -18.11 3.83
C ILE A 91 -4.39 -18.53 5.27
N THR A 92 -3.74 -17.93 6.27
CA THR A 92 -4.00 -18.20 7.69
C THR A 92 -5.44 -17.89 8.06
N MET A 93 -5.95 -16.72 7.65
CA MET A 93 -7.33 -16.34 7.87
C MET A 93 -8.33 -17.35 7.31
N LYS A 94 -8.04 -17.91 6.11
CA LYS A 94 -8.87 -18.94 5.49
C LYS A 94 -8.81 -20.26 6.26
N LEU A 95 -7.63 -20.65 6.77
CA LEU A 95 -7.46 -21.86 7.57
C LEU A 95 -8.15 -21.76 8.93
N ASP A 96 -8.15 -20.56 9.53
CA ASP A 96 -8.77 -20.29 10.84
C ASP A 96 -10.28 -19.97 10.74
N GLY A 97 -10.85 -19.97 9.53
CA GLY A 97 -12.28 -19.71 9.33
C GLY A 97 -12.72 -18.26 9.62
N LEU A 98 -11.80 -17.30 9.56
CA LEU A 98 -12.11 -15.89 9.83
C LEU A 98 -12.86 -15.26 8.65
N TYR A 99 -13.97 -14.57 8.94
CA TYR A 99 -14.80 -13.90 7.93
C TYR A 99 -14.68 -12.37 7.95
N ARG A 100 -14.72 -11.74 9.13
CA ARG A 100 -14.63 -10.28 9.30
C ARG A 100 -13.43 -9.79 10.10
N ASP A 101 -12.76 -10.70 10.81
CA ASP A 101 -11.52 -10.39 11.51
C ASP A 101 -10.34 -10.52 10.55
N PHE A 102 -9.41 -9.57 10.61
CA PHE A 102 -8.22 -9.58 9.77
C PHE A 102 -6.99 -9.89 10.61
N LEU A 103 -6.23 -10.90 10.18
CA LEU A 103 -4.89 -11.17 10.70
C LEU A 103 -3.87 -10.45 9.83
N TYR A 104 -2.98 -9.73 10.50
CA TYR A 104 -1.91 -8.97 9.87
C TYR A 104 -0.55 -9.46 10.35
N LEU A 105 0.41 -9.45 9.43
CA LEU A 105 1.82 -9.60 9.73
C LEU A 105 2.57 -8.37 9.25
N LYS A 106 3.41 -7.80 10.12
CA LYS A 106 4.23 -6.65 9.79
C LYS A 106 5.43 -7.08 8.95
N LEU A 107 5.48 -6.64 7.70
CA LEU A 107 6.49 -7.03 6.73
C LEU A 107 7.27 -5.81 6.20
N PRO A 108 8.54 -5.99 5.80
CA PRO A 108 9.31 -4.94 5.15
C PRO A 108 8.59 -4.39 3.90
N ASN A 109 8.75 -3.08 3.67
CA ASN A 109 8.15 -2.42 2.53
C ASN A 109 8.80 -2.88 1.21
N ILE A 110 8.03 -3.62 0.43
CA ILE A 110 8.47 -4.18 -0.85
C ILE A 110 8.85 -3.13 -1.89
N LEU A 111 8.36 -1.88 -1.77
CA LEU A 111 8.81 -0.79 -2.64
C LEU A 111 10.30 -0.56 -2.53
N PHE A 112 10.99 -0.99 -1.48
CA PHE A 112 12.44 -0.84 -1.31
C PHE A 112 13.22 -2.13 -1.52
N TYR A 113 12.57 -3.15 -2.07
CA TYR A 113 13.26 -4.35 -2.51
C TYR A 113 14.33 -4.01 -3.56
N LYS A 114 15.51 -4.60 -3.39
CA LYS A 114 16.70 -4.39 -4.22
C LYS A 114 17.05 -5.63 -5.02
N ASP A 115 17.26 -6.76 -4.36
CA ASP A 115 17.74 -7.98 -5.02
C ASP A 115 17.39 -9.21 -4.18
N GLU A 116 17.34 -10.41 -4.77
CA GLU A 116 17.09 -11.64 -4.01
C GLU A 116 18.19 -11.93 -2.97
N ALA A 117 19.44 -11.55 -3.27
CA ALA A 117 20.57 -11.69 -2.35
C ALA A 117 20.64 -10.57 -1.32
N GLU A 118 20.18 -9.35 -1.64
CA GLU A 118 20.28 -8.18 -0.75
C GLU A 118 18.99 -7.89 0.04
N GLY A 119 17.83 -8.35 -0.43
CA GLY A 119 16.54 -8.12 0.18
C GLY A 119 16.01 -6.69 0.06
N VAL A 120 15.47 -6.14 1.15
CA VAL A 120 14.84 -4.81 1.21
C VAL A 120 15.80 -3.79 1.83
N VAL A 121 16.10 -2.69 1.13
CA VAL A 121 17.05 -1.65 1.57
C VAL A 121 16.39 -0.28 1.59
N PHE A 122 16.20 0.26 2.79
CA PHE A 122 15.76 1.63 2.98
C PHE A 122 16.91 2.59 2.65
N GLN A 123 16.66 3.55 1.77
CA GLN A 123 17.59 4.67 1.64
C GLN A 123 17.56 5.46 2.95
N SER A 124 18.71 5.59 3.60
CA SER A 124 18.92 6.63 4.61
C SER A 124 18.52 7.95 3.97
N LEU A 125 17.36 8.50 4.36
CA LEU A 125 17.05 9.90 4.11
C LEU A 125 18.15 10.67 4.83
N ALA A 126 19.18 11.09 4.09
CA ALA A 126 20.16 12.01 4.63
C ALA A 126 19.40 13.22 5.19
N PRO A 127 19.79 13.70 6.40
CA PRO A 127 19.10 14.79 7.08
C PRO A 127 19.04 16.07 6.23
#